data_AF-A0AAJ0U4J6-F1
#
_entry.id   AF-A0AAJ0U4J6-F1
#
_cell.length_a   1.000
_cell.length_b   1.000
_cell.length_c   1.000
_cell.angle_alpha   90.00
_cell.angle_beta   90.00
_cell.angle_gamma   90.00
#
_symmetry.space_group_name_H-M   'P 1'
#
loop_
_entity.id
_entity.type
_entity.pdbx_description
1 polymer ?
#
loop_
_entity_poly.entity_id
_entity_poly.type
_entity_poly.pdbx_seq_one_letter_code
_entity_poly.pdbx_strand_id
1 'polypeptide(L)'
;MFAFNTLALIRWAHIVAGIIWVGLLYYFNFVQMPAMAAATADENGPGPAAIGRYILPRALLWFRWAALATWGTGALYLLTTGQLLSVFTLGLSSGDTEYALALGVGVWLGTILLFNVWAILWPNQKKLMGLVSGVNEAELAKAKTRVATVARVNAVLSIPMLMFMVAGGHGVAL
;
A
#
# COMPACT_ATOMS: atom_id res chain seq x y z
N MET A 1 16.22 -17.29 -30.73
CA MET A 1 14.85 -17.38 -30.17
C MET A 1 14.88 -16.61 -28.85
N PHE A 2 14.25 -15.43 -28.78
CA PHE A 2 14.18 -14.70 -27.51
C PHE A 2 13.28 -15.48 -26.55
N ALA A 3 13.87 -16.16 -25.57
CA ALA A 3 13.10 -16.82 -24.52
C ALA A 3 12.46 -15.74 -23.65
N PHE A 4 11.13 -15.69 -23.63
CA PHE A 4 10.38 -14.78 -22.79
C PHE A 4 10.59 -15.18 -21.32
N ASN A 5 11.28 -14.34 -20.54
CA ASN A 5 11.53 -14.61 -19.13
C ASN A 5 10.31 -14.19 -18.28
N THR A 6 9.34 -15.08 -18.17
CA THR A 6 8.10 -14.86 -17.43
C THR A 6 8.35 -14.45 -15.97
N LEU A 7 9.34 -15.04 -15.30
CA LEU A 7 9.67 -14.70 -13.91
C LEU A 7 10.21 -13.27 -13.77
N ALA A 8 11.06 -12.85 -14.70
CA ALA A 8 11.57 -11.48 -14.73
C ALA A 8 10.44 -10.46 -14.93
N LEU A 9 9.44 -10.79 -15.76
CA LEU A 9 8.28 -9.93 -15.99
C LEU A 9 7.33 -9.85 -14.79
N ILE A 10 7.07 -10.97 -14.11
CA ILE A 10 6.27 -10.97 -12.87
C ILE A 10 6.96 -10.10 -11.81
N ARG A 11 8.28 -10.27 -11.63
CA ARG A 11 9.08 -9.44 -10.70
C ARG A 11 9.05 -7.97 -11.09
N TRP A 12 9.22 -7.66 -12.38
CA TRP A 12 9.16 -6.29 -12.88
C TRP A 12 7.80 -5.65 -12.62
N ALA A 13 6.71 -6.38 -12.90
CA ALA A 13 5.34 -5.92 -12.63
C ALA A 13 5.11 -5.66 -11.13
N HIS A 14 5.62 -6.54 -10.26
CA HIS A 14 5.58 -6.35 -8.81
C HIS A 14 6.29 -5.08 -8.37
N ILE A 15 7.50 -4.85 -8.87
CA ILE A 15 8.30 -3.66 -8.54
C ILE A 15 7.59 -2.39 -9.00
N VAL A 16 7.13 -2.33 -10.25
CA VAL A 16 6.44 -1.15 -10.79
C VAL A 16 5.15 -0.86 -10.02
N ALA A 17 4.34 -1.89 -9.74
CA ALA A 17 3.15 -1.74 -8.92
C ALA A 17 3.49 -1.27 -7.49
N GLY A 18 4.57 -1.80 -6.91
CA GLY A 18 5.04 -1.43 -5.58
C GLY A 18 5.49 0.03 -5.49
N ILE A 19 6.20 0.52 -6.51
CA ILE A 19 6.59 1.94 -6.63
C ILE A 19 5.36 2.83 -6.66
N ILE A 20 4.34 2.48 -7.45
CA ILE A 20 3.10 3.27 -7.52
C ILE A 20 2.37 3.22 -6.18
N TRP A 21 2.26 2.04 -5.57
CA TRP A 21 1.53 1.86 -4.31
C TRP A 21 2.17 2.61 -3.15
N VAL A 22 3.44 2.34 -2.85
CA VAL A 22 4.15 2.97 -1.72
C VAL A 22 4.51 4.43 -2.03
N GLY A 23 4.79 4.75 -3.30
CA GLY A 23 4.99 6.13 -3.72
C GLY A 23 3.75 7.00 -3.47
N LEU A 24 2.55 6.51 -3.81
CA LEU A 24 1.30 7.22 -3.51
C LEU A 24 1.01 7.27 -2.00
N LEU A 25 1.33 6.21 -1.25
CA LEU A 25 1.23 6.21 0.21
C LEU A 25 2.02 7.37 0.85
N TYR A 26 3.27 7.55 0.41
CA TYR A 26 4.14 8.63 0.88
C TYR A 26 3.69 9.99 0.37
N TYR A 27 3.29 10.09 -0.89
CA TYR A 27 2.68 11.31 -1.43
C TYR A 27 1.49 11.77 -0.59
N PHE A 28 0.56 10.87 -0.22
CA PHE A 28 -0.59 11.25 0.59
C PHE A 28 -0.18 11.77 1.97
N ASN A 29 0.74 11.08 2.65
CA ASN A 29 1.11 11.36 4.03
C ASN A 29 2.02 12.58 4.17
N PHE A 30 3.01 12.73 3.30
CA PHE A 30 4.05 13.74 3.45
C PHE A 30 3.85 14.98 2.58
N VAL A 31 3.08 14.87 1.49
CA VAL A 31 2.88 15.98 0.54
C VAL A 31 1.44 16.47 0.57
N GLN A 32 0.49 15.59 0.23
CA GLN A 32 -0.89 16.00 0.01
C GLN A 32 -1.58 16.45 1.30
N MET A 33 -1.47 15.69 2.39
CA MET A 33 -2.11 16.04 3.66
C MET A 33 -1.61 17.39 4.23
N PRO A 34 -0.28 17.63 4.32
CA PRO A 34 0.24 18.94 4.72
C PRO A 34 -0.15 20.08 3.77
N ALA A 35 -0.09 19.87 2.45
CA ALA A 35 -0.46 20.89 1.47
C ALA A 35 -1.95 21.27 1.58
N MET A 36 -2.82 20.30 1.80
CA MET A 36 -4.26 20.54 2.02
C MET A 36 -4.52 21.32 3.32
N ALA A 37 -3.76 21.05 4.38
CA ALA A 37 -3.85 21.79 5.63
C ALA A 37 -3.42 23.25 5.44
N ALA A 38 -2.29 23.49 4.76
CA ALA A 38 -1.82 24.84 4.42
C ALA A 38 -2.85 25.60 3.55
N ALA A 39 -3.37 24.96 2.50
CA ALA A 39 -4.39 25.55 1.64
C ALA A 39 -5.73 25.82 2.34
N THR A 40 -6.02 25.13 3.44
CA THR A 40 -7.22 25.40 4.26
C THR A 40 -7.02 26.59 5.20
N ALA A 41 -5.78 26.85 5.63
CA ALA A 41 -5.44 27.96 6.51
C ALA A 41 -5.23 29.29 5.76
N ASP A 42 -5.01 29.25 4.45
CA ASP A 42 -4.87 30.44 3.60
C ASP A 42 -6.23 30.90 3.08
N GLU A 43 -6.82 31.91 3.74
CA GLU A 43 -8.14 32.47 3.40
C GLU A 43 -8.20 33.11 2.00
N ASN A 44 -7.06 33.61 1.48
CA ASN A 44 -6.96 34.24 0.16
C ASN A 44 -6.41 33.29 -0.91
N GLY A 45 -6.06 32.07 -0.51
CA GLY A 45 -5.47 31.06 -1.38
C GLY A 45 -6.49 30.34 -2.26
N PRO A 46 -6.02 29.47 -3.16
CA PRO A 46 -6.89 28.69 -4.06
C PRO A 46 -7.73 27.62 -3.33
N GLY A 47 -7.51 27.42 -2.03
CA GLY A 47 -8.17 26.41 -1.21
C GLY A 47 -7.80 24.96 -1.58
N PRO A 48 -8.26 23.98 -0.78
CA PRO A 48 -7.96 22.56 -0.99
C PRO A 48 -8.80 21.89 -2.09
N ALA A 49 -9.77 22.61 -2.67
CA ALA A 49 -10.82 22.02 -3.51
C ALA A 49 -10.29 21.38 -4.80
N ALA A 50 -9.29 21.99 -5.45
CA ALA A 50 -8.73 21.47 -6.68
C ALA A 50 -8.07 20.09 -6.47
N ILE A 51 -7.32 19.93 -5.38
CA ILE A 51 -6.71 18.66 -4.99
C ILE A 51 -7.79 17.63 -4.69
N GLY A 52 -8.79 17.99 -3.86
CA GLY A 52 -9.88 17.10 -3.48
C GLY A 52 -10.75 16.63 -4.64
N ARG A 53 -10.98 17.49 -5.65
CA ARG A 53 -11.86 17.20 -6.79
C ARG A 53 -11.16 16.50 -7.95
N TYR A 54 -9.93 16.90 -8.28
CA TYR A 54 -9.25 16.42 -9.49
C TYR A 54 -8.12 15.43 -9.20
N ILE A 55 -7.37 15.61 -8.12
CA ILE A 55 -6.17 14.80 -7.88
C ILE A 55 -6.52 13.58 -7.02
N LEU A 56 -7.16 13.81 -5.88
CA LEU A 56 -7.42 12.78 -4.88
C LEU A 56 -8.17 11.56 -5.42
N PRO A 57 -9.27 11.67 -6.20
CA PRO A 57 -10.00 10.48 -6.65
C PRO A 57 -9.17 9.59 -7.59
N ARG A 58 -8.36 10.21 -8.45
CA ARG A 58 -7.47 9.49 -9.38
C ARG A 58 -6.32 8.83 -8.63
N ALA A 59 -5.69 9.57 -7.72
CA ALA A 59 -4.62 9.05 -6.90
C ALA A 59 -5.10 7.87 -6.03
N LEU A 60 -6.29 7.94 -5.44
CA LEU A 60 -6.87 6.85 -4.65
C LEU A 60 -7.20 5.62 -5.50
N LEU A 61 -7.65 5.80 -6.75
CA LEU A 61 -7.87 4.70 -7.68
C LEU A 61 -6.56 3.94 -7.94
N TRP A 62 -5.52 4.67 -8.37
CA TRP A 62 -4.20 4.08 -8.63
C TRP A 62 -3.61 3.42 -7.39
N PHE A 63 -3.70 4.09 -6.24
CA PHE A 63 -3.21 3.56 -4.97
C PHE A 63 -3.85 2.21 -4.61
N ARG A 64 -5.18 2.10 -4.72
CA ARG A 64 -5.91 0.87 -4.36
C ARG A 64 -5.57 -0.30 -5.27
N TRP A 65 -5.53 -0.06 -6.57
CA TRP A 65 -5.27 -1.11 -7.55
C TRP A 65 -3.79 -1.47 -7.62
N ALA A 66 -2.88 -0.51 -7.43
CA ALA A 66 -1.46 -0.77 -7.28
C ALA A 66 -1.17 -1.64 -6.05
N ALA A 67 -1.89 -1.43 -4.94
CA ALA A 67 -1.80 -2.29 -3.77
C ALA A 67 -2.13 -3.76 -4.09
N LEU A 68 -3.27 -4.00 -4.75
CA LEU A 68 -3.66 -5.34 -5.17
C LEU A 68 -2.69 -5.93 -6.20
N ALA A 69 -2.26 -5.13 -7.18
CA ALA A 69 -1.33 -5.58 -8.21
C ALA A 69 0.02 -5.97 -7.60
N THR A 70 0.55 -5.19 -6.67
CA THR A 70 1.80 -5.49 -5.95
C THR A 70 1.65 -6.81 -5.20
N TRP A 71 0.63 -6.93 -4.35
CA TRP A 71 0.43 -8.15 -3.57
C TRP A 71 0.19 -9.37 -4.45
N GLY A 72 -0.67 -9.26 -5.47
CA GLY A 72 -1.03 -10.35 -6.37
C GLY A 72 0.14 -10.85 -7.21
N THR A 73 0.93 -9.93 -7.78
CA THR A 73 2.15 -10.30 -8.54
C THR A 73 3.24 -10.88 -7.64
N GLY A 74 3.33 -10.43 -6.38
CA GLY A 74 4.25 -11.00 -5.39
C GLY A 74 3.86 -12.41 -4.98
N ALA A 75 2.57 -12.64 -4.69
CA ALA A 75 2.04 -13.97 -4.42
C ALA A 75 2.21 -14.91 -5.62
N LEU A 76 1.97 -14.42 -6.84
CA LEU A 76 2.21 -15.19 -8.07
C LEU A 76 3.68 -15.54 -8.22
N TYR A 77 4.60 -14.60 -7.98
CA TYR A 77 6.04 -14.86 -8.00
C TYR A 77 6.40 -16.00 -7.05
N LEU A 78 5.99 -15.90 -5.78
CA LEU A 78 6.24 -16.93 -4.76
C LEU A 78 5.61 -18.29 -5.10
N LEU A 79 4.44 -18.28 -5.72
CA LEU A 79 3.78 -19.50 -6.19
C LEU A 79 4.60 -20.15 -7.31
N THR A 80 5.05 -19.38 -8.30
CA THR A 80 5.84 -19.88 -9.44
C THR A 80 7.23 -20.37 -9.05
N THR A 81 7.81 -19.85 -7.97
CA THR A 81 9.11 -20.31 -7.44
C THR A 81 8.98 -21.41 -6.38
N GLY A 82 7.76 -21.84 -6.02
CA GLY A 82 7.52 -22.83 -4.98
C GLY A 82 7.78 -22.35 -3.55
N GLN A 83 8.00 -21.05 -3.35
CA GLN A 83 8.35 -20.45 -2.07
C GLN A 83 7.13 -19.98 -1.26
N LEU A 84 5.93 -20.01 -1.84
CA LEU A 84 4.72 -19.45 -1.22
C LEU A 84 4.48 -19.98 0.20
N LEU A 85 4.42 -21.30 0.39
CA LEU A 85 4.14 -21.87 1.70
C LEU A 85 5.25 -21.54 2.72
N SER A 86 6.52 -21.66 2.30
CA SER A 86 7.68 -21.34 3.13
C SER A 86 7.64 -19.89 3.63
N VAL A 87 7.44 -18.93 2.74
CA VAL A 87 7.41 -17.50 3.07
C VAL A 87 6.20 -17.14 3.92
N PHE A 88 5.01 -17.66 3.60
CA PHE A 88 3.81 -17.38 4.41
C PHE A 88 3.84 -18.04 5.79
N THR A 89 4.58 -19.14 5.94
CA THR A 89 4.80 -19.81 7.24
C THR A 89 6.09 -19.35 7.94
N LEU A 90 6.70 -18.24 7.50
CA LEU A 90 7.89 -17.66 8.12
C LEU A 90 9.08 -18.64 8.20
N GLY A 91 9.23 -19.50 7.19
CA GLY A 91 10.29 -20.51 7.15
C GLY A 91 9.99 -21.78 7.95
N LEU A 92 8.86 -21.89 8.65
CA LEU A 92 8.54 -23.07 9.45
C LEU A 92 8.32 -24.33 8.61
N SER A 93 7.97 -24.19 7.32
CA SER A 93 7.72 -25.32 6.42
C SER A 93 8.93 -25.77 5.59
N SER A 94 10.12 -25.18 5.78
CA SER A 94 11.32 -25.47 4.97
C SER A 94 12.61 -25.20 5.74
N GLY A 95 13.71 -25.90 5.45
CA GLY A 95 15.00 -25.69 6.14
C GLY A 95 15.73 -24.36 5.85
N ASP A 96 15.24 -23.55 4.91
CA ASP A 96 15.86 -22.28 4.49
C ASP A 96 15.26 -21.09 5.26
N THR A 97 15.52 -21.06 6.57
CA THR A 97 14.76 -20.29 7.56
C THR A 97 14.98 -18.77 7.45
N GLU A 98 16.19 -18.31 7.15
CA GLU A 98 16.54 -16.89 7.25
C GLU A 98 15.91 -16.03 6.14
N TYR A 99 16.07 -16.47 4.88
CA TYR A 99 15.42 -15.83 3.73
C TYR A 99 13.89 -15.83 3.85
N ALA A 100 13.32 -16.99 4.21
CA ALA A 100 11.87 -17.16 4.32
C ALA A 100 11.28 -16.35 5.49
N LEU A 101 12.00 -16.22 6.61
CA LEU A 101 11.60 -15.39 7.74
C LEU A 101 11.62 -13.91 7.36
N ALA A 102 12.74 -13.41 6.84
CA ALA A 102 12.88 -11.99 6.48
C ALA A 102 11.84 -11.59 5.43
N LEU A 103 11.75 -12.33 4.32
CA LEU A 103 10.77 -12.05 3.28
C LEU A 103 9.32 -12.25 3.79
N GLY A 104 9.09 -13.26 4.63
CA GLY A 104 7.78 -13.57 5.22
C GLY A 104 7.23 -12.46 6.09
N VAL A 105 8.07 -11.85 6.94
CA VAL A 105 7.69 -10.67 7.74
C VAL A 105 7.29 -9.52 6.82
N GLY A 106 8.07 -9.27 5.76
CA GLY A 106 7.73 -8.28 4.73
C GLY A 106 6.38 -8.54 4.08
N VAL A 107 6.11 -9.78 3.64
CA VAL A 107 4.85 -10.20 3.01
C VAL A 107 3.66 -10.01 3.95
N TRP A 108 3.78 -10.36 5.24
CA TRP A 108 2.71 -10.19 6.21
C TRP A 108 2.40 -8.72 6.48
N LEU A 109 3.42 -7.89 6.65
CA LEU A 109 3.23 -6.44 6.77
C LEU A 109 2.55 -5.88 5.51
N GLY A 110 3.01 -6.27 4.31
CA GLY A 110 2.36 -5.90 3.05
C GLY A 110 0.90 -6.35 2.97
N THR A 111 0.57 -7.53 3.48
CA THR A 111 -0.81 -8.05 3.53
C THR A 111 -1.68 -7.23 4.48
N ILE A 112 -1.17 -6.85 5.65
CA ILE A 112 -1.85 -5.97 6.61
C ILE A 112 -2.11 -4.60 5.96
N LEU A 113 -1.10 -4.03 5.28
CA LEU A 113 -1.26 -2.77 4.56
C LEU A 113 -2.34 -2.85 3.50
N LEU A 114 -2.35 -3.92 2.69
CA LEU A 114 -3.37 -4.16 1.67
C LEU A 114 -4.76 -4.26 2.28
N PHE A 115 -4.91 -5.03 3.36
CA PHE A 115 -6.17 -5.16 4.09
C PHE A 115 -6.64 -3.80 4.59
N ASN A 116 -5.75 -3.00 5.19
CA ASN A 116 -6.06 -1.64 5.62
C ASN A 116 -6.54 -0.75 4.46
N VAL A 117 -5.98 -0.90 3.26
CA VAL A 117 -6.43 -0.17 2.06
C VAL A 117 -7.85 -0.56 1.65
N TRP A 118 -8.14 -1.85 1.54
CA TRP A 118 -9.41 -2.33 0.96
C TRP A 118 -10.53 -2.49 1.96
N ALA A 119 -10.24 -2.97 3.16
CA ALA A 119 -11.23 -3.23 4.20
C ALA A 119 -11.54 -1.99 5.05
N ILE A 120 -10.58 -1.08 5.23
CA ILE A 120 -10.75 0.07 6.15
C ILE A 120 -10.74 1.40 5.41
N LEU A 121 -9.69 1.74 4.66
CA LEU A 121 -9.57 3.02 3.97
C LEU A 121 -10.68 3.20 2.94
N TRP A 122 -10.88 2.23 2.04
CA TRP A 122 -11.84 2.38 0.96
C TRP A 122 -13.30 2.58 1.42
N PRO A 123 -13.86 1.80 2.36
CA PRO A 123 -15.21 2.03 2.85
C PRO A 123 -15.40 3.40 3.50
N ASN A 124 -14.42 3.88 4.27
CA ASN A 124 -14.50 5.21 4.88
C ASN A 124 -14.32 6.33 3.83
N GLN A 125 -13.46 6.14 2.83
CA GLN A 125 -13.30 7.09 1.72
C GLN A 125 -14.56 7.22 0.89
N LYS A 126 -15.31 6.13 0.65
CA LYS A 126 -16.63 6.19 -0.02
C LYS A 126 -17.60 7.10 0.74
N LYS A 127 -17.63 7.02 2.07
CA LYS A 127 -18.43 7.94 2.91
C LYS A 127 -17.98 9.39 2.72
N LEU A 128 -16.67 9.66 2.77
CA LEU A 128 -16.12 11.01 2.62
C LEU A 128 -16.35 11.63 1.24
N MET A 129 -16.42 10.83 0.18
CA MET A 129 -16.67 11.29 -1.19
C MET A 129 -18.17 11.42 -1.52
N GLY A 130 -19.06 11.15 -0.56
CA GLY A 130 -20.51 11.19 -0.80
C GLY A 130 -21.03 10.04 -1.68
N LEU A 131 -20.27 8.95 -1.83
CA LEU A 131 -20.69 7.77 -2.59
C LEU A 131 -21.63 6.86 -1.80
N VAL A 132 -21.90 7.18 -0.54
CA VAL A 132 -22.82 6.46 0.36
C VAL A 132 -23.88 7.45 0.84
N SER A 133 -25.14 7.15 0.57
CA SER A 133 -26.29 7.96 1.01
C SER A 133 -26.58 7.77 2.50
N GLY A 134 -27.14 8.80 3.14
CA GLY A 134 -27.64 8.71 4.51
C GLY A 134 -26.57 8.72 5.61
N VAL A 135 -25.33 9.09 5.30
CA VAL A 135 -24.25 9.24 6.29
C VAL A 135 -24.41 10.56 7.02
N ASN A 136 -24.52 10.52 8.36
CA ASN A 136 -24.63 11.73 9.18
C ASN A 136 -23.26 12.38 9.45
N GLU A 137 -23.26 13.60 9.98
CA GLU A 137 -22.03 14.36 10.27
C GLU A 137 -21.10 13.65 11.27
N ALA A 138 -21.66 13.00 12.29
CA ALA A 138 -20.87 12.28 13.29
C ALA A 138 -20.14 11.06 12.69
N GLU A 139 -20.77 10.35 11.76
CA GLU A 139 -20.15 9.27 11.01
C GLU A 139 -19.09 9.78 10.04
N LEU A 140 -19.31 10.93 9.40
CA LEU A 140 -18.34 11.57 8.51
C LEU A 140 -17.07 11.96 9.27
N ALA A 141 -17.23 12.54 10.47
CA ALA A 141 -16.11 12.87 11.35
C ALA A 141 -15.31 11.61 11.75
N LYS A 142 -16.00 10.53 12.15
CA LYS A 142 -15.36 9.24 12.45
C LYS A 142 -14.63 8.66 11.25
N ALA A 143 -15.23 8.73 10.06
CA ALA A 143 -14.61 8.26 8.82
C ALA A 143 -13.33 9.04 8.50
N LYS A 144 -13.35 10.37 8.67
CA LYS A 144 -12.17 11.24 8.47
C LYS A 144 -11.04 10.85 9.40
N THR A 145 -11.31 10.69 10.70
CA THR A 145 -10.31 10.28 11.69
C THR A 145 -9.76 8.88 11.37
N ARG A 146 -10.61 7.91 11.04
CA ARG A 146 -10.16 6.56 10.65
C ARG A 146 -9.26 6.57 9.43
N VAL A 147 -9.64 7.31 8.38
CA VAL A 147 -8.81 7.42 7.17
C VAL A 147 -7.45 8.02 7.50
N ALA A 148 -7.39 9.09 8.30
CA ALA A 148 -6.13 9.71 8.69
C ALA A 148 -5.24 8.77 9.51
N THR A 149 -5.80 8.09 10.53
CA THR A 149 -5.05 7.16 11.38
C THR A 149 -4.53 5.98 10.57
N VAL A 150 -5.37 5.34 9.76
CA VAL A 150 -4.97 4.16 8.98
C VAL A 150 -3.96 4.52 7.89
N ALA A 151 -4.09 5.68 7.26
CA ALA A 151 -3.09 6.16 6.28
C ALA A 151 -1.70 6.32 6.92
N ARG A 152 -1.64 6.86 8.15
CA ARG A 152 -0.39 7.02 8.90
C ARG A 152 0.18 5.69 9.38
N VAL A 153 -0.66 4.81 9.91
CA VAL A 153 -0.25 3.45 10.31
C VAL A 153 0.33 2.71 9.11
N ASN A 154 -0.34 2.75 7.96
CA ASN A 154 0.21 2.14 6.74
C ASN A 154 1.55 2.76 6.33
N ALA A 155 1.70 4.09 6.40
CA ALA A 155 2.96 4.74 6.08
C ALA A 155 4.09 4.29 7.02
N VAL A 156 3.85 4.23 8.33
CA VAL A 156 4.87 3.76 9.30
C VAL A 156 5.21 2.29 9.08
N LEU A 157 4.20 1.42 8.97
CA LEU A 157 4.40 -0.02 8.76
C LEU A 157 5.03 -0.35 7.40
N SER A 158 4.90 0.54 6.40
CA SER A 158 5.56 0.35 5.09
C SER A 158 7.09 0.39 5.18
N ILE A 159 7.65 1.10 6.17
CA ILE A 159 9.10 1.23 6.34
C ILE A 159 9.75 -0.12 6.68
N PRO A 160 9.40 -0.80 7.80
CA PRO A 160 9.95 -2.12 8.10
C PRO A 160 9.56 -3.15 7.03
N MET A 161 8.36 -3.04 6.44
CA MET A 161 7.95 -3.90 5.33
C MET A 161 8.94 -3.84 4.16
N LEU A 162 9.30 -2.64 3.70
CA LEU A 162 10.27 -2.46 2.63
C LEU A 162 11.67 -2.94 3.03
N MET A 163 12.11 -2.66 4.27
CA MET A 163 13.39 -3.14 4.77
C MET A 163 13.49 -4.67 4.68
N PHE A 164 12.47 -5.39 5.15
CA PHE A 164 12.43 -6.85 5.12
C PHE A 164 12.32 -7.42 3.70
N MET A 165 11.55 -6.77 2.81
CA MET A 165 11.45 -7.19 1.41
C MET A 165 12.75 -6.98 0.61
N VAL A 166 13.49 -5.89 0.88
CA VAL A 166 14.80 -5.64 0.25
C VAL A 166 15.85 -6.59 0.82
N ALA A 167 15.79 -6.85 2.13
CA ALA A 167 16.73 -7.71 2.84
C ALA A 167 16.71 -9.15 2.31
N GLY A 168 15.52 -9.73 2.12
CA GLY A 168 15.39 -11.07 1.55
C GLY A 168 15.96 -11.18 0.13
N GLY A 169 15.86 -10.12 -0.69
CA GLY A 169 16.32 -10.15 -2.08
C GLY A 169 17.84 -10.03 -2.29
N HIS A 170 18.58 -9.49 -1.31
CA HIS A 170 20.01 -9.17 -1.46
C HIS A 170 20.90 -9.91 -0.46
N GLY A 171 20.34 -10.76 0.41
CA GLY A 171 21.07 -11.43 1.48
C GLY A 171 21.52 -10.41 2.52
N VAL A 172 20.75 -10.27 3.60
CA VAL A 172 21.22 -9.53 4.78
C VAL A 172 21.69 -10.56 5.78
N ALA A 173 23.00 -10.55 6.05
CA ALA A 173 23.53 -11.09 7.30
C ALA A 173 22.99 -10.21 8.44
N LEU A 174 22.00 -10.71 9.17
CA LEU A 174 21.54 -10.10 10.42
C LEU A 174 22.42 -10.52 11.60
#